data_AF-A0A1G9U2K3-F1
#
_entry.id   AF-A0A1G9U2K3-F1
#
_cell.length_a   1.000
_cell.length_b   1.000
_cell.length_c   1.000
_cell.angle_alpha   90.00
_cell.angle_beta   90.00
_cell.angle_gamma   90.00
#
_symmetry.space_group_name_H-M   'P 1'
#
loop_
_entity.id
_entity.type
_entity.pdbx_description
1 polymer ?
#
loop_
_entity_poly.entity_id
_entity_poly.type
_entity_poly.pdbx_seq_one_letter_code
_entity_poly.pdbx_strand_id
1 'polypeptide(L)'
;MQTTAKTPDAKTLDAMTLDERSNMMALVAEALEATAEKAYEIGDDRFAENSISLANIIIGCADDLVVGDLPAAELLLQQGIALLSLFPGEPREFTLH
;
A
#
# COMPACT_ATOMS: atom_id res chain seq x y z
N MET A 1 24.26 30.42 -4.61
CA MET A 1 23.92 29.37 -3.63
C MET A 1 22.66 28.69 -4.13
N GLN A 2 22.79 27.49 -4.68
CA GLN A 2 21.71 26.79 -5.37
C GLN A 2 21.06 25.85 -4.35
N THR A 3 19.83 26.15 -3.94
CA THR A 3 19.02 25.29 -3.09
C THR A 3 18.44 24.18 -3.95
N THR A 4 19.08 23.02 -3.99
CA THR A 4 18.45 21.83 -4.56
C THR A 4 17.41 21.33 -3.58
N ALA A 5 16.14 21.49 -3.94
CA ALA A 5 15.04 20.79 -3.32
C ALA A 5 15.36 19.29 -3.36
N LYS A 6 15.58 18.70 -2.18
CA LYS A 6 15.67 17.26 -2.01
C LYS A 6 14.25 16.72 -2.17
N THR A 7 13.93 16.24 -3.37
CA THR A 7 12.84 15.29 -3.59
C THR A 7 13.02 14.18 -2.54
N PRO A 8 11.99 13.79 -1.76
CA PRO A 8 12.12 12.64 -0.88
C PRO A 8 12.38 11.45 -1.78
N ASP A 9 13.63 10.99 -1.80
CA ASP A 9 14.06 9.81 -2.51
C ASP A 9 13.08 8.69 -2.16
N ALA A 10 12.50 8.05 -3.18
CA ALA A 10 11.72 6.84 -3.00
C ALA A 10 12.65 5.82 -2.35
N LYS A 11 12.59 5.75 -1.01
CA LYS A 11 13.42 4.88 -0.20
C LYS A 11 13.05 3.46 -0.59
N THR A 12 14.00 2.73 -1.17
CA THR A 12 13.81 1.31 -1.46
C THR A 12 13.61 0.57 -0.14
N LEU A 13 12.81 -0.51 -0.15
CA LEU A 13 12.49 -1.27 1.06
C LEU A 13 13.74 -1.69 1.85
N ASP A 14 14.87 -1.95 1.18
CA ASP A 14 16.14 -2.30 1.82
C ASP A 14 16.68 -1.18 2.71
N ALA A 15 16.46 0.09 2.35
CA ALA A 15 16.90 1.23 3.13
C ALA A 15 15.99 1.52 4.33
N MET A 16 14.77 0.99 4.36
CA MET A 16 13.77 1.21 5.42
C MET A 16 14.07 0.39 6.68
N THR A 17 13.76 0.94 7.86
CA THR A 17 13.78 0.18 9.11
C THR A 17 12.63 -0.82 9.16
N LEU A 18 12.69 -1.76 10.11
CA LEU A 18 11.60 -2.71 10.32
C LEU A 18 10.25 -1.99 10.56
N ASP A 19 10.23 -1.01 11.46
CA ASP A 19 9.03 -0.21 11.75
C ASP A 19 8.51 0.54 10.52
N GLU A 20 9.40 1.12 9.72
CA GLU A 20 9.02 1.82 8.48
C GLU A 20 8.37 0.84 7.48
N ARG A 21 8.91 -0.39 7.36
CA ARG A 21 8.35 -1.42 6.48
C ARG A 21 6.99 -1.90 6.97
N SER A 22 6.87 -2.21 8.26
CA SER A 22 5.59 -2.62 8.87
C SER A 22 4.53 -1.54 8.71
N ASN A 23 4.90 -0.27 8.93
CA ASN A 23 4.00 0.86 8.74
C ASN A 23 3.55 1.00 7.27
N MET A 24 4.46 0.79 6.31
CA MET A 24 4.10 0.85 4.89
C MET A 24 3.14 -0.28 4.47
N MET A 25 3.34 -1.50 4.96
CA MET A 25 2.41 -2.61 4.73
C MET A 25 1.04 -2.35 5.33
N ALA A 26 0.98 -1.81 6.55
CA ALA A 26 -0.26 -1.40 7.18
C ALA A 26 -1.01 -0.33 6.36
N LEU A 27 -0.31 0.72 5.92
CA LEU A 27 -0.90 1.79 5.09
C LEU A 27 -1.48 1.27 3.76
N VAL A 28 -0.81 0.33 3.10
CA VAL A 28 -1.32 -0.26 1.85
C VAL A 28 -2.55 -1.13 2.12
N ALA A 29 -2.56 -1.90 3.21
CA ALA A 29 -3.72 -2.69 3.60
C ALA A 29 -4.94 -1.82 3.93
N GLU A 30 -4.76 -0.76 4.73
CA GLU A 30 -5.81 0.22 5.04
C GLU A 30 -6.36 0.89 3.78
N ALA A 31 -5.49 1.25 2.83
CA ALA A 31 -5.91 1.83 1.56
C ALA A 31 -6.73 0.84 0.71
N LEU A 32 -6.37 -0.44 0.72
CA LEU A 32 -7.13 -1.49 0.03
C LEU A 32 -8.51 -1.69 0.66
N GLU A 33 -8.61 -1.71 1.99
CA GLU A 33 -9.90 -1.80 2.70
C GLU A 33 -10.80 -0.61 2.37
N ALA A 34 -10.28 0.61 2.49
CA ALA A 34 -11.03 1.83 2.16
C ALA A 34 -11.45 1.89 0.68
N THR A 35 -10.67 1.29 -0.21
CA THR A 35 -11.02 1.19 -1.64
C THR A 35 -12.07 0.11 -1.87
N ALA A 36 -12.01 -1.00 -1.15
CA ALA A 36 -13.02 -2.04 -1.21
C ALA A 36 -14.41 -1.54 -0.78
N GLU A 37 -14.48 -0.74 0.29
CA GLU A 37 -15.72 -0.09 0.71
C GLU A 37 -16.35 0.73 -0.42
N LYS A 38 -15.55 1.58 -1.08
CA LYS A 38 -16.01 2.37 -2.24
C LYS A 38 -16.39 1.49 -3.43
N ALA A 39 -15.67 0.39 -3.65
CA ALA A 39 -15.96 -0.54 -4.72
C ALA A 39 -17.34 -1.21 -4.52
N TYR A 40 -17.67 -1.59 -3.30
CA TYR A 40 -19.02 -2.05 -2.97
C TYR A 40 -20.09 -0.97 -3.17
N GLU A 41 -19.81 0.29 -2.80
CA GLU A 41 -20.76 1.40 -3.00
C GLU A 41 -21.13 1.61 -4.48
N ILE A 42 -20.20 1.36 -5.41
CA ILE A 42 -20.43 1.50 -6.86
C ILE A 42 -20.85 0.19 -7.54
N GLY A 43 -20.99 -0.90 -6.78
CA GLY A 43 -21.40 -2.22 -7.28
C GLY A 43 -20.30 -3.00 -8.00
N ASP A 44 -19.02 -2.68 -7.76
CA ASP A 44 -17.88 -3.47 -8.22
C ASP A 44 -17.41 -4.46 -7.14
N ASP A 45 -18.28 -5.43 -6.85
CA ASP A 45 -18.07 -6.44 -5.80
C ASP A 45 -16.77 -7.22 -6.01
N ARG A 46 -16.41 -7.50 -7.27
CA ARG A 46 -15.19 -8.25 -7.59
C ARG A 46 -13.94 -7.45 -7.23
N PHE A 47 -13.92 -6.14 -7.51
CA PHE A 47 -12.81 -5.30 -7.09
C PHE A 47 -12.73 -5.25 -5.56
N ALA A 48 -13.87 -5.09 -4.89
CA ALA A 48 -13.93 -5.04 -3.43
C ALA A 48 -13.38 -6.31 -2.76
N GLU A 49 -13.84 -7.48 -3.21
CA GLU A 49 -13.37 -8.78 -2.71
C GLU A 49 -11.86 -8.98 -2.94
N ASN A 50 -11.36 -8.59 -4.12
CA ASN A 50 -9.92 -8.68 -4.41
C ASN A 50 -9.10 -7.77 -3.50
N SER A 51 -9.57 -6.55 -3.26
CA SER A 51 -8.90 -5.58 -2.38
C SER A 51 -8.87 -6.08 -0.93
N ILE A 52 -9.98 -6.61 -0.42
CA ILE A 52 -10.05 -7.20 0.93
C ILE A 52 -9.13 -8.42 1.05
N SER A 53 -9.15 -9.31 0.06
CA SER A 53 -8.29 -10.49 0.05
C SER A 53 -6.81 -10.10 0.13
N LEU A 54 -6.40 -9.10 -0.67
CA LEU A 54 -5.03 -8.64 -0.68
C LEU A 54 -4.63 -7.89 0.60
N ALA A 55 -5.54 -7.10 1.19
CA ALA A 55 -5.31 -6.46 2.49
C ALA A 55 -5.06 -7.49 3.59
N ASN A 56 -5.89 -8.54 3.65
CA ASN A 56 -5.75 -9.64 4.61
C ASN A 56 -4.44 -10.40 4.44
N ILE A 57 -4.01 -10.64 3.18
CA ILE A 57 -2.72 -11.27 2.90
C ILE A 57 -1.56 -10.38 3.39
N ILE A 58 -1.61 -9.08 3.10
CA ILE A 58 -0.57 -8.13 3.51
C ILE A 58 -0.45 -8.09 5.03
N ILE A 59 -1.55 -7.94 5.77
CA ILE A 59 -1.54 -7.90 7.24
C ILE A 59 -1.08 -9.25 7.81
N GLY A 60 -1.60 -10.35 7.29
CA GLY A 60 -1.26 -11.70 7.76
C GLY A 60 0.18 -12.09 7.53
N CYS A 61 0.85 -11.52 6.52
CA CYS A 61 2.24 -11.81 6.20
C CYS A 61 3.22 -10.72 6.66
N ALA A 62 2.75 -9.57 7.16
CA ALA A 62 3.61 -8.42 7.45
C ALA A 62 4.76 -8.77 8.41
N ASP A 63 4.45 -9.35 9.57
CA ASP A 63 5.44 -9.66 10.60
C ASP A 63 6.53 -10.62 10.12
N ASP A 64 6.17 -11.63 9.32
CA ASP A 64 7.10 -12.63 8.79
C ASP A 64 7.97 -12.05 7.66
N LEU A 65 7.38 -11.27 6.75
CA LEU A 65 8.06 -10.79 5.56
C LEU A 65 8.97 -9.59 5.83
N VAL A 66 8.58 -8.68 6.72
CA VAL A 66 9.40 -7.49 7.03
C VAL A 66 10.71 -7.84 7.76
N VAL A 67 10.75 -9.02 8.40
CA VAL A 67 11.93 -9.58 9.07
C VAL A 67 12.70 -10.57 8.18
N GLY A 68 11.99 -11.44 7.46
CA GLY A 68 12.57 -12.64 6.85
C GLY A 68 12.70 -12.65 5.33
N ASP A 69 11.85 -11.92 4.60
CA ASP A 69 11.81 -11.98 3.12
C ASP A 69 11.33 -10.64 2.52
N LEU A 70 12.27 -9.70 2.43
CA LEU A 70 12.03 -8.38 1.85
C LEU A 70 11.61 -8.40 0.38
N PRO A 71 12.17 -9.26 -0.50
CA PRO A 71 11.66 -9.40 -1.86
C PRO A 71 10.17 -9.79 -1.92
N ALA A 72 9.73 -10.70 -1.07
CA ALA A 72 8.31 -11.07 -1.00
C ALA A 72 7.45 -9.92 -0.44
N ALA A 73 7.94 -9.19 0.57
CA ALA A 73 7.27 -7.97 1.05
C ALA A 73 7.11 -6.94 -0.07
N GLU A 74 8.16 -6.71 -0.86
CA GLU A 74 8.16 -5.79 -2.00
C GLU A 74 7.15 -6.20 -3.05
N LEU A 75 7.09 -7.48 -3.40
CA LEU A 75 6.15 -7.98 -4.38
C LEU A 75 4.70 -7.79 -3.94
N LEU A 76 4.38 -8.06 -2.66
CA LEU A 76 3.03 -7.83 -2.12
C LEU A 76 2.65 -6.34 -2.14
N LEU A 77 3.58 -5.47 -1.78
CA LEU A 77 3.37 -4.02 -1.83
C LEU A 77 3.14 -3.53 -3.27
N GLN A 78 3.94 -4.02 -4.22
CA GLN A 78 3.75 -3.71 -5.64
C GLN A 78 2.38 -4.18 -6.15
N GLN A 79 1.93 -5.37 -5.75
CA GLN A 79 0.59 -5.86 -6.08
C GLN A 79 -0.52 -4.99 -5.47
N GLY A 80 -0.38 -4.59 -4.21
CA GLY A 80 -1.32 -3.71 -3.53
C GLY A 80 -1.47 -2.36 -4.24
N ILE A 81 -0.33 -1.71 -4.52
CA ILE A 81 -0.28 -0.44 -5.25
C ILE A 81 -0.85 -0.59 -6.67
N ALA A 82 -0.51 -1.68 -7.37
CA ALA A 82 -1.03 -1.92 -8.70
C ALA A 82 -2.56 -2.08 -8.70
N LEU A 83 -3.11 -2.84 -7.74
CA LEU A 83 -4.56 -3.00 -7.62
C LEU A 83 -5.25 -1.67 -7.32
N LEU A 84 -4.73 -0.89 -6.36
CA LEU A 84 -5.24 0.45 -6.05
C LEU A 84 -5.24 1.37 -7.28
N SER A 85 -4.22 1.28 -8.14
CA SER A 85 -4.13 2.10 -9.36
C SER A 85 -5.18 1.75 -10.43
N LEU A 86 -5.77 0.55 -10.34
CA LEU A 86 -6.84 0.11 -11.23
C LEU A 86 -8.22 0.58 -10.77
N PHE A 87 -8.36 1.09 -9.54
CA PHE A 87 -9.65 1.55 -9.06
C PHE A 87 -10.09 2.82 -9.81
N PRO A 88 -11.30 2.86 -10.41
CA PRO A 88 -11.77 4.00 -11.17
C PRO A 88 -12.21 5.21 -10.30
N GLY A 89 -12.17 5.11 -8.97
CA GLY A 89 -12.48 6.23 -8.07
C GLY A 89 -11.24 7.06 -7.75
N GLU A 90 -11.32 8.37 -8.00
CA GLU A 90 -10.20 9.33 -7.93
C GLU A 90 -9.23 9.16 -6.74
N PRO A 91 -7.93 9.46 -6.94
CA PRO A 91 -6.96 9.56 -5.86
C PRO A 91 -7.41 10.67 -4.91
N ARG A 92 -7.79 10.32 -3.68
CA ARG A 92 -8.04 11.31 -2.64
C ARG A 92 -6.71 12.03 -2.39
N GLU A 93 -6.66 13.32 -2.72
CA GLU A 93 -5.65 14.23 -2.19
C GLU A 93 -5.54 13.99 -0.67
N PHE A 94 -4.36 13.60 -0.20
CA PHE A 94 -4.05 13.66 1.22
C PHE A 94 -3.91 15.13 1.61
N THR A 95 -5.04 15.81 1.84
CA THR A 95 -5.02 17.12 2.48
C THR A 95 -4.78 16.91 3.98
N LEU A 96 -3.52 17.08 4.40
CA LEU A 96 -3.17 17.21 5.82
C LEU A 96 -3.77 18.53 6.33
N HIS A 97 -4.68 18.44 7.30
CA HIS A 97 -5.14 19.55 8.13
C HIS A 97 -4.33 19.63 9.43
#